data_AF-A0AAV6YG64-F1
#
_entry.id   AF-A0AAV6YG64-F1
#
_cell.length_a   1.000
_cell.length_b   1.000
_cell.length_c   1.000
_cell.angle_alpha   90.00
_cell.angle_beta   90.00
_cell.angle_gamma   90.00
#
_symmetry.space_group_name_H-M   'P 1'
#
loop_
_entity.id
_entity.type
_entity.pdbx_description
1 polymer ?
#
loop_
_entity_poly.entity_id
_entity_poly.type
_entity_poly.pdbx_seq_one_letter_code
_entity_poly.pdbx_strand_id
1 'polypeptide(L)'
;MNTWYDMRTHQEVTNNHLFSEIQDSLGTFGLNGLDRLLCFMIVKELQNFLRLYQRVILKDKTAQDTLRALQKVVSPIKGIIGNGPEIPTSAK
;
A
#
# COMPACT_ATOMS: atom_id res chain seq x y z
N MET A 1 -16.94 1.81 2.71
CA MET A 1 -15.86 2.46 3.50
C MET A 1 -14.99 3.18 2.46
N ASN A 2 -15.47 4.30 1.92
CA ASN A 2 -14.98 4.84 0.63
C ASN A 2 -14.50 6.30 0.72
N THR A 3 -14.36 6.81 1.94
CA THR A 3 -14.01 8.21 2.17
C THR A 3 -12.71 8.26 2.94
N TRP A 4 -11.71 8.96 2.40
CA TRP A 4 -10.46 9.20 3.10
C TRP A 4 -10.55 10.51 3.85
N TYR A 5 -10.07 10.50 5.09
CA TYR A 5 -10.06 11.67 5.95
C TYR A 5 -8.62 12.11 6.21
N ASP A 6 -8.39 13.42 6.25
CA ASP A 6 -7.14 13.98 6.75
C ASP A 6 -7.06 13.71 8.26
N MET A 7 -5.98 13.07 8.69
CA MET A 7 -5.76 12.70 10.09
C MET A 7 -5.61 13.91 11.02
N ARG A 8 -5.20 15.08 10.51
CA ARG A 8 -4.99 16.28 11.34
C ARG A 8 -6.23 17.16 11.43
N THR A 9 -6.95 17.33 10.32
CA THR A 9 -8.10 18.23 10.24
C THR A 9 -9.43 17.49 10.32
N HIS A 10 -9.41 16.16 10.26
CA HIS A 10 -10.59 15.30 10.14
C HIS A 10 -11.51 15.67 8.97
N GLN A 11 -10.99 16.39 7.97
CA GLN A 11 -11.74 16.74 6.77
C GLN A 11 -11.74 15.59 5.77
N GLU A 12 -12.83 15.48 5.01
CA GLU A 12 -12.92 14.56 3.88
C GLU A 12 -11.98 15.01 2.77
N VAL A 13 -11.04 14.14 2.41
CA VAL A 13 -10.05 14.36 1.35
C VAL A 13 -10.51 13.73 0.04
N THR A 14 -11.09 12.53 0.12
CA THR A 14 -11.71 11.87 -1.03
C THR A 14 -13.00 11.22 -0.61
N ASN A 15 -14.02 11.30 -1.46
CA ASN A 15 -15.32 10.67 -1.30
C ASN A 15 -15.76 10.16 -2.69
N ASN A 16 -16.69 9.21 -2.76
CA ASN A 16 -17.30 8.75 -4.01
C ASN A 16 -17.85 9.92 -4.86
N HIS A 17 -18.40 10.96 -4.23
CA HIS A 17 -18.88 12.16 -4.93
C HIS A 17 -17.77 12.86 -5.72
N LEU A 18 -16.58 13.00 -5.12
CA LEU A 18 -15.43 13.61 -5.78
C LEU A 18 -14.99 12.80 -7.00
N PHE A 19 -15.02 11.46 -6.91
CA PHE A 19 -14.72 10.59 -8.04
C PHE A 19 -15.74 10.73 -9.18
N SER A 20 -17.02 10.85 -8.85
CA SER A 20 -18.07 11.13 -9.85
C SER A 20 -17.86 12.48 -10.53
N GLU A 21 -17.56 13.55 -9.78
CA GLU A 21 -17.29 14.86 -10.40
C GLU A 21 -16.03 14.86 -11.29
N ILE A 22 -14.97 14.14 -10.89
CA ILE A 22 -13.77 13.97 -11.70
C ILE A 22 -14.13 13.24 -13.00
N GLN A 23 -14.94 12.19 -12.92
CA GLN A 23 -15.40 11.44 -14.09
C GLN A 23 -16.24 12.31 -15.04
N ASP A 24 -17.18 13.08 -14.50
CA ASP A 24 -18.04 13.95 -15.29
C ASP A 24 -17.28 15.12 -15.93
N SER A 25 -16.27 15.64 -15.24
CA SER A 25 -15.45 16.76 -15.72
C SER A 25 -14.40 16.36 -16.76
N LEU A 26 -13.75 15.21 -16.58
CA LEU A 26 -12.63 14.75 -17.43
C LEU A 26 -13.07 13.82 -18.55
N GLY A 27 -14.22 13.16 -18.39
CA GLY A 27 -14.70 12.10 -19.27
C GLY A 27 -13.74 10.90 -19.34
N THR A 28 -14.10 9.92 -20.17
CA THR A 28 -13.36 8.65 -20.28
C THR A 28 -11.90 8.82 -20.73
N PHE A 29 -11.64 9.75 -21.65
CA PHE A 29 -10.28 10.00 -22.14
C PHE A 29 -9.40 10.68 -21.08
N GLY A 30 -9.94 11.66 -20.35
CA GLY A 30 -9.21 12.33 -19.29
C GLY A 30 -8.95 11.41 -18.09
N LEU A 31 -9.90 10.54 -17.75
CA LEU A 31 -9.70 9.50 -16.73
C LEU A 31 -8.62 8.49 -17.13
N ASN A 32 -8.57 8.06 -18.39
CA ASN A 32 -7.51 7.16 -18.87
C ASN A 32 -6.12 7.85 -18.80
N GLY A 33 -6.07 9.14 -19.12
CA GLY A 33 -4.86 9.96 -18.93
C GLY A 33 -4.45 10.05 -17.45
N LEU A 34 -5.42 10.31 -16.56
CA LEU A 34 -5.20 10.39 -15.11
C LEU A 34 -4.67 9.06 -14.55
N ASP A 35 -5.26 7.94 -14.95
CA ASP A 35 -4.82 6.59 -14.54
C ASP A 35 -3.36 6.33 -14.95
N ARG A 36 -3.01 6.67 -16.19
CA ARG A 36 -1.62 6.54 -16.67
C ARG A 36 -0.65 7.44 -15.92
N LEU A 37 -1.06 8.66 -15.57
CA LEU A 37 -0.25 9.60 -14.79
C LEU A 37 -0.03 9.06 -13.37
N LEU A 38 -1.07 8.58 -12.69
CA LEU A 38 -0.96 7.99 -11.37
C LEU A 38 -0.08 6.75 -11.39
N CYS A 39 -0.24 5.87 -12.37
CA CYS A 39 0.65 4.73 -12.57
C CYS A 39 2.10 5.17 -12.73
N PHE A 40 2.38 6.18 -13.55
CA PHE A 40 3.72 6.72 -13.73
C PHE A 40 4.30 7.30 -12.42
N MET A 41 3.49 8.04 -11.67
CA MET A 41 3.89 8.61 -10.37
C MET A 41 4.23 7.51 -9.36
N ILE A 42 3.43 6.44 -9.29
CA ILE A 42 3.69 5.29 -8.41
C ILE A 42 5.01 4.62 -8.80
N VAL A 43 5.22 4.33 -10.09
CA VAL A 43 6.46 3.72 -10.59
C VAL A 43 7.67 4.58 -10.24
N LYS A 44 7.58 5.90 -10.43
CA LYS A 44 8.64 6.84 -10.08
C LYS A 44 8.98 6.81 -8.60
N GLU A 45 7.97 6.77 -7.72
CA GLU A 45 8.19 6.74 -6.27
C GLU A 45 8.79 5.40 -5.82
N LEU A 46 8.35 4.28 -6.40
CA LEU A 46 8.94 2.96 -6.15
C LEU A 46 10.41 2.90 -6.60
N GLN A 47 10.74 3.47 -7.75
CA GLN A 47 12.13 3.58 -8.21
C GLN A 47 12.97 4.49 -7.30
N ASN A 48 12.38 5.54 -6.75
CA ASN A 48 13.04 6.40 -5.77
C ASN A 48 13.33 5.63 -4.47
N PHE A 49 12.33 4.91 -3.95
CA PHE A 49 12.47 4.03 -2.80
C PHE A 49 13.56 2.98 -3.02
N LEU A 50 13.57 2.31 -4.18
CA LEU A 50 14.59 1.31 -4.49
C LEU A 50 16.00 1.91 -4.51
N ARG A 51 16.17 3.10 -5.09
CA ARG A 51 17.46 3.81 -5.08
C ARG A 51 17.91 4.18 -3.67
N LEU A 52 16.98 4.67 -2.83
CA LEU A 52 17.26 4.94 -1.43
C LEU A 52 17.65 3.66 -0.68
N TYR A 53 16.90 2.58 -0.86
CA TYR A 53 17.16 1.27 -0.27
C TYR A 53 18.56 0.75 -0.67
N GLN A 54 18.90 0.78 -1.95
CA GLN A 54 20.22 0.36 -2.42
C GLN A 54 21.34 1.25 -1.88
N ARG A 55 21.12 2.57 -1.77
CA ARG A 55 22.13 3.50 -1.31
C ARG A 55 22.40 3.40 0.20
N VAL A 56 21.33 3.26 0.99
CA VAL A 56 21.39 3.30 2.45
C VAL A 56 21.61 1.90 3.01
N ILE A 57 20.80 0.93 2.58
CA ILE A 57 20.79 -0.41 3.17
C ILE A 57 21.84 -1.31 2.52
N LEU A 58 22.00 -1.32 1.19
CA LEU A 58 22.98 -2.21 0.56
C LEU A 58 24.44 -1.75 0.73
N LYS A 59 24.69 -0.50 1.10
CA LYS A 59 26.05 -0.01 1.38
C LYS A 59 26.43 -0.08 2.86
N ASP A 60 25.46 -0.05 3.76
CA ASP A 60 25.70 -0.11 5.20
C ASP A 60 25.49 -1.55 5.71
N LYS A 61 26.61 -2.20 6.07
CA LYS A 61 26.63 -3.58 6.58
C LYS A 61 25.80 -3.71 7.86
N THR A 62 25.77 -2.67 8.71
CA THR A 62 24.99 -2.64 9.96
C THR A 62 23.49 -2.65 9.66
N ALA A 63 23.04 -1.85 8.69
CA ALA A 63 21.65 -1.81 8.27
C ALA A 63 21.20 -3.16 7.68
N GLN A 64 22.05 -3.83 6.90
CA GLN A 64 21.76 -5.18 6.38
C GLN A 64 21.61 -6.21 7.48
N ASP A 65 22.53 -6.23 8.45
CA ASP A 65 22.50 -7.20 9.54
C ASP A 65 21.25 -7.00 10.41
N THR A 66 20.86 -5.73 10.65
CA THR A 66 19.63 -5.39 11.36
C THR A 66 18.38 -5.85 10.60
N LEU A 67 18.30 -5.60 9.28
CA LEU A 67 17.19 -6.06 8.43
C LEU A 67 17.11 -7.58 8.36
N ARG A 68 18.25 -8.28 8.29
CA ARG A 68 18.30 -9.75 8.32
C ARG A 68 17.86 -10.31 9.67
N ALA A 69 18.23 -9.65 10.78
CA ALA A 69 17.76 -10.02 12.10
C ALA A 69 16.23 -9.85 12.21
N LEU A 70 15.69 -8.73 11.74
CA LEU A 70 14.24 -8.50 11.67
C LEU A 70 13.52 -9.53 10.79
N GLN A 71 14.07 -9.83 9.61
CA GLN A 71 13.53 -10.84 8.71
C GLN A 71 13.44 -12.21 9.40
N LYS A 72 14.47 -12.61 10.16
CA LYS A 72 14.47 -13.87 10.91
C LYS A 72 13.39 -13.90 12.00
N VAL A 73 13.15 -12.79 12.68
CA VAL A 73 12.11 -12.67 13.72
C VAL A 73 10.70 -12.71 13.13
N VAL A 74 10.50 -12.15 11.93
CA VAL A 74 9.19 -12.16 11.24
C VAL A 74 8.91 -13.49 10.51
N SER A 75 9.95 -14.27 10.21
CA SER A 75 9.84 -15.47 9.37
C SER A 75 9.07 -16.67 9.95
N PRO A 76 8.79 -16.80 11.27
CA PRO A 76 7.88 -17.83 11.76
C PRO A 76 6.61 -17.24 12.39
N ILE A 77 5.81 -16.48 11.62
CA ILE A 77 4.35 -16.32 11.89
C ILE A 77 3.52 -17.23 10.95
N LYS A 78 4.15 -17.99 10.05
CA LYS A 78 3.45 -19.03 9.28
C LYS A 78 2.98 -20.22 10.13
N GLY A 79 3.54 -20.39 11.34
CA GLY A 79 3.17 -21.48 12.26
C GLY A 79 1.98 -21.20 13.18
N ILE A 80 1.50 -19.95 13.28
CA ILE A 80 0.40 -19.59 14.21
C ILE A 80 -0.99 -19.80 13.56
N ILE A 81 -1.07 -19.92 12.24
CA ILE A 81 -2.35 -20.13 11.53
C ILE A 81 -2.82 -21.60 11.60
N GLY A 82 -2.01 -22.53 12.12
CA GLY A 82 -2.33 -23.95 12.18
C GLY A 82 -3.25 -24.39 13.33
N ASN A 83 -3.44 -23.57 14.38
CA ASN A 83 -4.24 -23.94 15.56
C ASN A 83 -5.31 -22.89 15.90
N GLY A 84 -6.01 -22.36 14.90
CA GLY A 84 -7.30 -21.73 15.13
C GLY A 84 -8.36 -22.83 15.31
N PRO A 85 -9.25 -22.76 16.32
CA PRO A 85 -10.30 -23.76 16.47
C PRO A 85 -11.12 -23.82 15.18
N GLU A 86 -11.29 -25.02 14.63
CA GLU A 86 -12.12 -25.26 13.46
C GLU A 86 -13.48 -24.58 13.67
N ILE A 87 -13.78 -23.58 12.84
CA ILE A 87 -15.09 -22.93 12.84
C ILE A 87 -16.04 -24.02 12.32
N PRO A 88 -17.00 -24.52 13.12
CA PRO A 88 -17.91 -25.53 12.62
C PRO A 88 -18.74 -24.88 11.52
N THR A 89 -18.52 -25.31 10.27
CA THR A 89 -19.42 -25.03 9.15
C THR A 89 -20.71 -25.79 9.43
N SER A 90 -21.58 -25.22 10.26
CA SER A 90 -22.90 -25.76 10.47
C SER A 90 -23.76 -25.41 9.26
N ALA A 91 -24.29 -26.47 8.68
CA ALA A 91 -25.07 -26.53 7.47
C ALA A 91 -26.48 -25.91 7.59
N LYS A 92 -27.03 -25.63 6.40
CA LYS A 92 -28.42 -25.27 6.01
C LYS A 92 -28.80 -23.80 6.06
#